data_AF-A0A1D3L7H4-F1
#
_entry.id   AF-A0A1D3L7H4-F1
#
_cell.length_a   1.000
_cell.length_b   1.000
_cell.length_c   1.000
_cell.angle_alpha   90.00
_cell.angle_beta   90.00
_cell.angle_gamma   90.00
#
_symmetry.space_group_name_H-M   'P 1'
#
loop_
_entity.id
_entity.type
_entity.pdbx_description
1 polymer ?
#
loop_
_entity_poly.entity_id
_entity_poly.type
_entity_poly.pdbx_seq_one_letter_code
_entity_poly.pdbx_strand_id
1 'polypeptide(L)'
;MEESSDNLKDPYYEIHTINNYFWEDNNGNLKVNPKCKSIHNYCYYGDTPGKDKCNNYLEMTNCSVIYLLKTLKETYKLKDDKIAEYAILWLNYNLNINPNNNFTNLNEFYTKYIVNNKCYDDKIKDKMTYKNIIDANKDLTNMNIKEISKFSGPFSILFYLYYAYYHYYWDCDRNLGYANSFVSEFKNLNDDPNNIENSSYNKLLSTLSNDYNNLKNIFYDKNASCKFPSLPKIEPKENSVGNSGKGSGQIMGQSSYSIEDVCEAINKIDAFTSVSVKDTLVLINNNDILKEFCTTNKGEEDEGCVSITQMIYSAIITLLKHFKNVVDDDEDGLENDKLAQYAILWLNYKLDLMSYKNISNLNVFHNKYIKDIEKTTDAEAYNIYMDLINKKGNLVNMDIKIMSKFYELLKILCKLYNEFDDENPDCTVCSKNPNEFDIYFKTLNNDSSITGNETYSQLLDTLSNDYGNLKNKCKCSLSLPTREQMQPTPQGSEATSSGSSVASKLIPALLVFAIPFFLGIAYKYSLFGFGKRSQKQYLKKRLKK
;
A
#
# COMPACT_ATOMS: atom_id res chain seq x y z
N MET A 1 19.10 6.45 4.61
CA MET A 1 18.59 7.53 5.48
C MET A 1 17.22 7.07 5.95
N GLU A 2 17.12 6.65 7.21
CA GLU A 2 15.87 6.24 7.84
C GLU A 2 14.87 7.41 7.83
N GLU A 3 13.67 7.21 7.29
CA GLU A 3 12.56 8.14 7.50
C GLU A 3 12.08 7.99 8.95
N SER A 4 12.37 8.98 9.79
CA SER A 4 11.95 8.95 11.19
C SER A 4 10.42 9.03 11.32
N SER A 5 9.90 8.44 12.39
CA SER A 5 8.49 8.48 12.80
C SER A 5 7.94 9.89 13.10
N ASP A 6 8.72 10.95 12.91
CA ASP A 6 8.30 12.34 13.13
C ASP A 6 7.47 12.92 11.97
N ASN A 7 7.44 12.25 10.81
CA ASN A 7 6.91 12.83 9.56
C ASN A 7 5.36 12.95 9.49
N LEU A 8 4.62 12.42 10.48
CA LEU A 8 3.14 12.45 10.49
C LEU A 8 2.53 13.59 11.33
N LYS A 9 3.31 14.23 12.19
CA LYS A 9 2.80 15.28 13.08
C LYS A 9 2.33 16.52 12.31
N ASP A 10 3.13 16.94 11.33
CA ASP A 10 2.87 18.17 10.57
C ASP A 10 1.72 18.02 9.55
N PRO A 11 1.58 16.89 8.81
CA PRO A 11 0.42 16.66 7.94
C PRO A 11 -0.92 16.74 8.67
N TYR A 12 -1.05 16.09 9.83
CA TYR A 12 -2.30 16.12 10.60
C TYR A 12 -2.60 17.48 11.23
N TYR A 13 -1.58 18.21 11.66
CA TYR A 13 -1.72 19.59 12.09
C TYR A 13 -2.27 20.49 10.98
N GLU A 14 -1.76 20.33 9.76
CA GLU A 14 -2.23 21.07 8.59
C GLU A 14 -3.66 20.70 8.21
N ILE A 15 -4.01 19.40 8.23
CA ILE A 15 -5.38 18.90 8.02
C ILE A 15 -6.36 19.57 9.00
N HIS A 16 -6.03 19.61 10.29
CA HIS A 16 -6.85 20.30 11.29
C HIS A 16 -6.94 21.81 11.03
N THR A 17 -5.84 22.43 10.60
CA THR A 17 -5.78 23.86 10.29
C THR A 17 -6.70 24.22 9.11
N ILE A 18 -6.58 23.51 7.99
CA ILE A 18 -7.44 23.62 6.81
C ILE A 18 -8.91 23.39 7.19
N ASN A 19 -9.18 22.39 8.01
CA ASN A 19 -10.54 22.08 8.46
C ASN A 19 -11.21 23.24 9.23
N ASN A 20 -10.44 24.12 9.86
CA ASN A 20 -10.96 25.26 10.62
C ASN A 20 -11.05 26.56 9.80
N TYR A 21 -10.82 26.50 8.48
CA TYR A 21 -10.91 27.67 7.62
C TYR A 21 -12.34 28.06 7.24
N PHE A 22 -13.29 27.13 7.28
CA PHE A 22 -14.68 27.42 6.95
C PHE A 22 -15.66 26.53 7.72
N TRP A 23 -16.90 26.99 7.90
CA TRP A 23 -17.97 26.23 8.54
C TRP A 23 -19.35 26.78 8.19
N GLU A 24 -20.40 25.99 8.38
CA GLU A 24 -21.78 26.50 8.41
C GLU A 24 -22.18 26.89 9.84
N ASP A 25 -22.87 28.03 9.97
CA ASP A 25 -23.55 28.39 11.21
C ASP A 25 -24.87 27.61 11.39
N ASN A 26 -25.54 27.81 12.53
CA ASN A 26 -26.77 27.08 12.85
C ASN A 26 -27.91 27.33 11.86
N ASN A 27 -27.81 28.36 11.01
CA ASN A 27 -28.79 28.71 10.00
C ASN A 27 -28.37 28.20 8.60
N GLY A 28 -27.30 27.38 8.50
CA GLY A 28 -26.76 26.87 7.24
C GLY A 28 -25.95 27.91 6.46
N ASN A 29 -25.62 29.07 7.03
CA ASN A 29 -24.84 30.06 6.31
C ASN A 29 -23.35 29.72 6.38
N LEU A 30 -22.69 29.71 5.24
CA LEU A 30 -21.25 29.60 5.15
C LEU A 30 -20.56 30.77 5.89
N LYS A 31 -19.60 30.42 6.72
CA LYS A 31 -18.64 31.32 7.39
C LYS A 31 -17.25 30.91 6.98
N VAL A 32 -16.42 31.89 6.67
CA VAL A 32 -15.02 31.69 6.30
C VAL A 32 -14.14 32.47 7.26
N ASN A 33 -13.06 31.85 7.69
CA ASN A 33 -12.06 32.46 8.55
C ASN A 33 -11.28 33.51 7.71
N PRO A 34 -11.27 34.80 8.10
CA PRO A 34 -10.59 35.85 7.34
C PRO A 34 -9.07 35.64 7.17
N LYS A 35 -8.48 34.78 7.99
CA LYS A 35 -7.05 34.40 7.88
C LYS A 35 -6.77 33.42 6.74
N CYS A 36 -7.80 32.79 6.19
CA CYS A 36 -7.69 31.81 5.11
C CYS A 36 -7.55 32.50 3.75
N LYS A 37 -6.39 33.09 3.46
CA LYS A 37 -6.12 33.66 2.12
C LYS A 37 -5.75 32.59 1.08
N SER A 38 -5.19 31.46 1.52
CA SER A 38 -4.61 30.45 0.64
C SER A 38 -5.65 29.64 -0.13
N ILE A 39 -6.78 29.26 0.50
CA ILE A 39 -7.83 28.45 -0.16
C ILE A 39 -8.63 29.28 -1.16
N HIS A 40 -8.81 30.58 -0.92
CA HIS A 40 -9.53 31.45 -1.86
C HIS A 40 -8.88 31.53 -3.24
N ASN A 41 -7.56 31.29 -3.34
CA ASN A 41 -6.87 31.16 -4.62
C ASN A 41 -7.31 29.95 -5.46
N TYR A 42 -8.11 29.04 -4.90
CA TYR A 42 -8.69 27.89 -5.59
C TYR A 42 -10.23 28.02 -5.75
N CYS A 43 -10.84 29.07 -5.21
CA CYS A 43 -12.29 29.35 -5.24
C CYS A 43 -12.69 30.24 -6.43
N TYR A 44 -13.11 29.65 -7.57
CA TYR A 44 -13.61 30.41 -8.72
C TYR A 44 -14.93 29.89 -9.30
N TYR A 45 -16.03 29.94 -8.54
CA TYR A 45 -17.37 29.64 -9.07
C TYR A 45 -18.03 30.91 -9.63
N GLY A 46 -18.23 30.98 -10.95
CA GLY A 46 -19.04 32.01 -11.64
C GLY A 46 -18.27 33.11 -12.41
N ASP A 47 -19.01 33.79 -13.31
CA ASP A 47 -18.51 34.80 -14.26
C ASP A 47 -18.33 36.21 -13.67
N THR A 48 -18.63 36.41 -12.39
CA THR A 48 -18.53 37.72 -11.74
C THR A 48 -17.07 38.06 -11.34
N PRO A 49 -16.58 39.31 -11.52
CA PRO A 49 -15.21 39.68 -11.16
C PRO A 49 -14.99 39.72 -9.63
N GLY A 50 -13.94 39.08 -9.10
CA GLY A 50 -13.57 39.12 -7.67
C GLY A 50 -12.72 37.92 -7.18
N LYS A 51 -12.04 38.05 -6.02
CA LYS A 51 -11.12 37.03 -5.44
C LYS A 51 -11.76 36.04 -4.45
N ASP A 52 -13.04 36.21 -4.09
CA ASP A 52 -13.73 35.39 -3.09
C ASP A 52 -15.03 34.80 -3.67
N LYS A 53 -14.94 33.72 -4.46
CA LYS A 53 -16.07 33.21 -5.27
C LYS A 53 -16.68 31.87 -4.84
N CYS A 54 -16.34 31.32 -3.66
CA CYS A 54 -17.02 30.14 -3.15
C CYS A 54 -18.30 30.58 -2.40
N ASN A 55 -19.46 30.19 -2.92
CA ASN A 55 -20.76 30.66 -2.46
C ASN A 55 -21.41 29.74 -1.43
N ASN A 56 -20.95 28.49 -1.33
CA ASN A 56 -21.49 27.50 -0.42
C ASN A 56 -20.41 26.57 0.16
N TYR A 57 -20.80 25.75 1.13
CA TYR A 57 -19.90 24.85 1.84
C TYR A 57 -19.27 23.77 0.95
N LEU A 58 -20.00 23.25 -0.03
CA LEU A 58 -19.49 22.21 -0.95
C LEU A 58 -18.41 22.79 -1.88
N GLU A 59 -18.61 24.00 -2.37
CA GLU A 59 -17.62 24.74 -3.14
C GLU A 59 -16.35 25.02 -2.34
N MET A 60 -16.48 25.46 -1.08
CA MET A 60 -15.33 25.63 -0.17
C MET A 60 -14.63 24.30 0.11
N THR A 61 -15.39 23.22 0.30
CA THR A 61 -14.86 21.88 0.54
C THR A 61 -14.00 21.44 -0.63
N ASN A 62 -14.50 21.62 -1.86
CA ASN A 62 -13.76 21.27 -3.07
C ASN A 62 -12.41 22.01 -3.17
N CYS A 63 -12.42 23.33 -3.00
CA CYS A 63 -11.22 24.16 -3.09
C CYS A 63 -10.19 23.77 -2.02
N SER A 64 -10.70 23.36 -0.86
CA SER A 64 -9.87 22.88 0.25
C SER A 64 -9.24 21.52 -0.01
N VAL A 65 -9.92 20.60 -0.71
CA VAL A 65 -9.31 19.33 -1.14
C VAL A 65 -8.11 19.60 -2.05
N ILE A 66 -8.24 20.51 -3.02
CA ILE A 66 -7.14 20.87 -3.93
C ILE A 66 -5.97 21.45 -3.15
N TYR A 67 -6.25 22.38 -2.24
CA TYR A 67 -5.22 22.97 -1.39
C TYR A 67 -4.54 21.91 -0.51
N LEU A 68 -5.31 20.99 0.07
CA LEU A 68 -4.80 19.90 0.89
C LEU A 68 -3.86 18.98 0.08
N LEU A 69 -4.29 18.51 -1.10
CA LEU A 69 -3.45 17.68 -1.98
C LEU A 69 -2.12 18.35 -2.31
N LYS A 70 -2.18 19.64 -2.66
CA LYS A 70 -0.98 20.44 -2.96
C LYS A 70 -0.06 20.53 -1.75
N THR A 71 -0.60 20.87 -0.58
CA THR A 71 0.22 21.03 0.63
C THR A 71 0.85 19.69 1.04
N LEU A 72 0.09 18.59 1.03
CA LEU A 72 0.62 17.26 1.35
C LEU A 72 1.71 16.80 0.36
N LYS A 73 1.57 17.12 -0.93
CA LYS A 73 2.56 16.75 -1.96
C LYS A 73 3.78 17.65 -1.98
N GLU A 74 3.59 18.97 -2.06
CA GLU A 74 4.69 19.91 -2.30
C GLU A 74 5.41 20.32 -1.01
N THR A 75 4.68 20.44 0.10
CA THR A 75 5.26 20.86 1.39
C THR A 75 5.75 19.66 2.18
N TYR A 76 4.90 18.63 2.31
CA TYR A 76 5.21 17.45 3.13
C TYR A 76 5.80 16.27 2.35
N LYS A 77 5.81 16.32 1.01
CA LYS A 77 6.44 15.31 0.14
C LYS A 77 5.96 13.87 0.43
N LEU A 78 4.69 13.73 0.81
CA LEU A 78 4.08 12.42 1.04
C LEU A 78 3.99 11.65 -0.28
N LYS A 79 4.01 10.31 -0.18
CA LYS A 79 3.74 9.42 -1.31
C LYS A 79 2.27 9.56 -1.76
N ASP A 80 2.04 9.35 -3.05
CA ASP A 80 0.75 9.60 -3.71
C ASP A 80 -0.41 8.78 -3.11
N ASP A 81 -0.14 7.55 -2.67
CA ASP A 81 -1.10 6.68 -1.97
C ASP A 81 -1.56 7.28 -0.63
N LYS A 82 -0.62 7.77 0.18
CA LYS A 82 -0.93 8.41 1.47
C LYS A 82 -1.65 9.74 1.32
N ILE A 83 -1.28 10.54 0.32
CA ILE A 83 -1.98 11.80 0.00
C ILE A 83 -3.46 11.52 -0.31
N ALA A 84 -3.74 10.50 -1.11
CA ALA A 84 -5.10 10.15 -1.48
C ALA A 84 -5.94 9.73 -0.26
N GLU A 85 -5.39 8.86 0.61
CA GLU A 85 -6.09 8.42 1.83
C GLU A 85 -6.52 9.59 2.72
N TYR A 86 -5.61 10.53 2.99
CA TYR A 86 -5.90 11.70 3.84
C TYR A 86 -6.87 12.68 3.20
N ALA A 87 -6.73 12.93 1.89
CA ALA A 87 -7.67 13.78 1.18
C ALA A 87 -9.08 13.18 1.17
N ILE A 88 -9.20 11.85 0.99
CA ILE A 88 -10.47 11.13 0.99
C ILE A 88 -11.12 11.12 2.38
N LEU A 89 -10.35 10.82 3.43
CA LEU A 89 -10.84 10.86 4.81
C LEU A 89 -11.33 12.26 5.20
N TRP A 90 -10.59 13.30 4.80
CA TRP A 90 -10.95 14.69 5.06
C TRP A 90 -12.19 15.14 4.29
N LEU A 91 -12.28 14.78 3.01
CA LEU A 91 -13.46 15.05 2.18
C LEU A 91 -14.70 14.38 2.78
N ASN A 92 -14.59 13.09 3.11
CA ASN A 92 -15.65 12.33 3.77
C ASN A 92 -16.12 12.99 5.06
N TYR A 93 -15.19 13.38 5.94
CA TYR A 93 -15.51 14.06 7.18
C TYR A 93 -16.34 15.34 6.95
N ASN A 94 -15.94 16.17 5.97
CA ASN A 94 -16.65 17.40 5.64
C ASN A 94 -18.04 17.16 5.02
N LEU A 95 -18.18 16.17 4.14
CA LEU A 95 -19.48 15.80 3.57
C LEU A 95 -20.43 15.20 4.61
N ASN A 96 -19.91 14.46 5.58
CA ASN A 96 -20.72 13.90 6.68
C ASN A 96 -21.23 14.99 7.64
N ILE A 97 -20.50 16.10 7.81
CA ILE A 97 -20.94 17.24 8.64
C ILE A 97 -22.08 18.02 7.99
N ASN A 98 -22.11 18.09 6.67
CA ASN A 98 -23.17 18.77 5.92
C ASN A 98 -24.08 17.74 5.21
N PRO A 99 -25.02 17.10 5.94
CA PRO A 99 -25.81 15.99 5.43
C PRO A 99 -26.85 16.39 4.37
N ASN A 100 -26.97 17.67 4.03
CA ASN A 100 -27.89 18.16 3.00
C ASN A 100 -27.39 17.89 1.56
N ASN A 101 -26.39 17.03 1.41
CA ASN A 101 -25.91 16.57 0.11
C ASN A 101 -26.57 15.24 -0.27
N ASN A 102 -26.85 15.05 -1.56
CA ASN A 102 -27.52 13.85 -2.08
C ASN A 102 -26.54 12.83 -2.68
N PHE A 103 -25.26 12.84 -2.27
CA PHE A 103 -24.25 11.97 -2.88
C PHE A 103 -24.39 10.53 -2.41
N THR A 104 -24.32 9.57 -3.33
CA THR A 104 -24.32 8.13 -2.97
C THR A 104 -22.92 7.60 -2.59
N ASN A 105 -21.86 8.24 -3.11
CA ASN A 105 -20.45 7.97 -2.83
C ASN A 105 -19.62 9.26 -3.06
N LEU A 106 -18.33 9.24 -2.70
CA LEU A 106 -17.46 10.41 -2.88
C LEU A 106 -17.13 10.69 -4.35
N ASN A 107 -17.24 9.67 -5.22
CA ASN A 107 -16.99 9.82 -6.66
C ASN A 107 -18.04 10.73 -7.34
N GLU A 108 -19.28 10.76 -6.87
CA GLU A 108 -20.27 11.72 -7.35
C GLU A 108 -19.88 13.17 -7.03
N PHE A 109 -19.38 13.43 -5.82
CA PHE A 109 -18.83 14.73 -5.46
C PHE A 109 -17.60 15.04 -6.32
N TYR A 110 -16.67 14.09 -6.46
CA TYR A 110 -15.46 14.23 -7.25
C TYR A 110 -15.78 14.58 -8.71
N THR A 111 -16.70 13.85 -9.33
CA THR A 111 -17.10 14.10 -10.72
C THR A 111 -17.76 15.47 -10.87
N LYS A 112 -18.68 15.83 -9.95
CA LYS A 112 -19.44 17.07 -10.03
C LYS A 112 -18.60 18.32 -9.72
N TYR A 113 -17.72 18.26 -8.72
CA TYR A 113 -17.00 19.43 -8.18
C TYR A 113 -15.50 19.45 -8.45
N ILE A 114 -14.87 18.31 -8.79
CA ILE A 114 -13.43 18.23 -9.09
C ILE A 114 -13.21 18.08 -10.61
N VAL A 115 -13.81 17.07 -11.24
CA VAL A 115 -13.60 16.78 -12.69
C VAL A 115 -14.17 17.88 -13.58
N ASN A 116 -15.38 18.36 -13.29
CA ASN A 116 -16.08 19.37 -14.11
C ASN A 116 -15.76 20.81 -13.71
N ASN A 117 -14.78 21.02 -12.83
CA ASN A 117 -14.50 22.33 -12.29
C ASN A 117 -13.45 23.06 -13.11
N LYS A 118 -13.88 24.10 -13.82
CA LYS A 118 -13.02 25.00 -14.61
C LYS A 118 -11.87 25.61 -13.78
N CYS A 119 -12.00 25.75 -12.45
CA CYS A 119 -10.92 26.20 -11.57
C CYS A 119 -9.72 25.23 -11.55
N TYR A 120 -9.98 23.93 -11.73
CA TYR A 120 -8.98 22.87 -11.80
C TYR A 120 -8.11 23.02 -13.06
N ASP A 121 -8.65 23.63 -14.10
CA ASP A 121 -8.02 23.74 -15.42
C ASP A 121 -7.05 24.95 -15.56
N ASP A 122 -7.30 26.05 -14.85
CA ASP A 122 -6.64 27.33 -15.14
C ASP A 122 -5.38 27.66 -14.27
N LYS A 123 -5.14 26.95 -13.16
CA LYS A 123 -4.15 27.38 -12.13
C LYS A 123 -3.21 26.29 -11.61
N ILE A 124 -3.44 25.02 -11.89
CA ILE A 124 -2.56 23.91 -11.48
C ILE A 124 -1.68 23.52 -12.67
N LYS A 125 -0.40 23.92 -12.65
CA LYS A 125 0.57 23.57 -13.72
C LYS A 125 0.71 22.06 -13.93
N ASP A 126 0.45 21.27 -12.88
CA ASP A 126 0.64 19.82 -12.84
C ASP A 126 -0.70 19.07 -12.70
N LYS A 127 -1.65 19.45 -13.56
CA LYS A 127 -3.06 18.99 -13.61
C LYS A 127 -3.20 17.46 -13.57
N MET A 128 -2.33 16.74 -14.27
CA MET A 128 -2.38 15.28 -14.36
C MET A 128 -2.13 14.65 -12.99
N THR A 129 -1.26 15.24 -12.18
CA THR A 129 -0.69 14.63 -10.99
C THR A 129 -1.71 14.48 -9.85
N TYR A 130 -2.46 15.52 -9.49
CA TYR A 130 -3.45 15.44 -8.40
C TYR A 130 -4.71 14.65 -8.77
N LYS A 131 -5.07 14.69 -10.06
CA LYS A 131 -6.17 13.88 -10.59
C LYS A 131 -5.80 12.41 -10.54
N ASN A 132 -4.60 12.07 -11.01
CA ASN A 132 -4.05 10.72 -10.96
C ASN A 132 -3.95 10.18 -9.53
N ILE A 133 -3.62 11.03 -8.54
CA ILE A 133 -3.59 10.63 -7.12
C ILE A 133 -4.97 10.13 -6.65
N ILE A 134 -6.03 10.88 -6.94
CA ILE A 134 -7.39 10.47 -6.56
C ILE A 134 -7.89 9.32 -7.45
N ASP A 135 -7.61 9.37 -8.75
CA ASP A 135 -8.04 8.36 -9.73
C ASP A 135 -7.38 6.99 -9.50
N ALA A 136 -6.13 6.95 -9.01
CA ALA A 136 -5.44 5.73 -8.61
C ALA A 136 -6.00 5.11 -7.31
N ASN A 137 -6.89 5.83 -6.61
CA ASN A 137 -7.55 5.39 -5.38
C ASN A 137 -9.08 5.38 -5.54
N LYS A 138 -9.57 5.09 -6.76
CA LYS A 138 -11.01 5.06 -7.09
C LYS A 138 -11.83 4.14 -6.20
N ASP A 139 -11.24 3.05 -5.70
CA ASP A 139 -11.96 2.11 -4.83
C ASP A 139 -12.37 2.78 -3.50
N LEU A 140 -11.55 3.72 -3.01
CA LEU A 140 -11.84 4.50 -1.82
C LEU A 140 -12.91 5.59 -2.08
N THR A 141 -12.92 6.21 -3.26
CA THR A 141 -13.94 7.22 -3.60
C THR A 141 -15.29 6.61 -4.01
N ASN A 142 -15.29 5.38 -4.50
CA ASN A 142 -16.50 4.64 -4.87
C ASN A 142 -17.19 3.97 -3.68
N MET A 143 -16.55 3.93 -2.49
CA MET A 143 -17.18 3.40 -1.28
C MET A 143 -18.49 4.13 -0.97
N ASN A 144 -19.49 3.38 -0.50
CA ASN A 144 -20.79 3.93 -0.16
C ASN A 144 -20.65 5.02 0.92
N ILE A 145 -21.32 6.16 0.74
CA ILE A 145 -21.20 7.31 1.65
C ILE A 145 -21.53 6.95 3.11
N LYS A 146 -22.46 6.01 3.34
CA LYS A 146 -22.83 5.53 4.68
C LYS A 146 -21.74 4.66 5.31
N GLU A 147 -20.93 4.00 4.49
CA GLU A 147 -19.84 3.16 4.97
C GLU A 147 -18.62 4.00 5.30
N ILE A 148 -18.22 4.88 4.38
CA ILE A 148 -17.06 5.75 4.60
C ILE A 148 -17.33 6.79 5.68
N SER A 149 -18.57 7.27 5.87
CA SER A 149 -18.89 8.24 6.91
C SER A 149 -18.63 7.73 8.33
N LYS A 150 -18.59 6.41 8.56
CA LYS A 150 -18.23 5.78 9.84
C LYS A 150 -16.81 6.18 10.29
N PHE A 151 -15.91 6.46 9.36
CA PHE A 151 -14.53 6.88 9.64
C PHE A 151 -14.42 8.36 10.08
N SER A 152 -15.48 9.16 9.94
CA SER A 152 -15.45 10.61 10.21
C SER A 152 -15.13 10.91 11.67
N GLY A 153 -15.76 10.20 12.60
CA GLY A 153 -15.55 10.39 14.04
C GLY A 153 -14.10 10.09 14.45
N PRO A 154 -13.58 8.87 14.20
CA PRO A 154 -12.20 8.51 14.51
C PRO A 154 -11.18 9.44 13.85
N PHE A 155 -11.36 9.75 12.56
CA PHE A 155 -10.46 10.66 11.85
C PHE A 155 -10.46 12.07 12.46
N SER A 156 -11.62 12.57 12.89
CA SER A 156 -11.73 13.89 13.54
C SER A 156 -11.01 13.98 14.86
N ILE A 157 -11.09 12.91 15.65
CA ILE A 157 -10.37 12.81 16.92
C ILE A 157 -8.87 12.79 16.65
N LEU A 158 -8.43 12.04 15.65
CA LEU A 158 -7.03 11.88 15.31
C LEU A 158 -6.39 13.21 14.92
N PHE A 159 -6.95 13.94 13.95
CA PHE A 159 -6.39 15.24 13.56
C PHE A 159 -6.49 16.29 14.69
N TYR A 160 -7.50 16.21 15.57
CA TYR A 160 -7.60 17.08 16.73
C TYR A 160 -6.48 16.81 17.74
N LEU A 161 -6.17 15.55 18.03
CA LEU A 161 -5.13 15.18 18.98
C LEU A 161 -3.73 15.55 18.48
N TYR A 162 -3.46 15.34 17.20
CA TYR A 162 -2.23 15.85 16.55
C TYR A 162 -2.13 17.37 16.65
N TYR A 163 -3.23 18.11 16.47
CA TYR A 163 -3.24 19.54 16.69
C TYR A 163 -3.01 19.92 18.17
N ALA A 164 -3.72 19.27 19.09
CA ALA A 164 -3.64 19.53 20.53
C ALA A 164 -2.22 19.32 21.08
N TYR A 165 -1.45 18.40 20.48
CA TYR A 165 -0.04 18.18 20.80
C TYR A 165 0.81 19.46 20.63
N TYR A 166 0.57 20.27 19.60
CA TYR A 166 1.35 21.49 19.31
C TYR A 166 0.97 22.71 20.17
N HIS A 167 -0.15 22.66 20.89
CA HIS A 167 -0.65 23.83 21.62
C HIS A 167 -0.22 23.84 23.10
N TYR A 168 0.18 25.02 23.57
CA TYR A 168 0.73 25.27 24.90
C TYR A 168 -0.19 24.84 26.07
N TYR A 169 -1.50 24.82 25.85
CA TYR A 169 -2.51 24.39 26.83
C TYR A 169 -2.92 22.92 26.64
N TRP A 170 -1.94 22.06 26.41
CA TRP A 170 -2.15 20.62 26.29
C TRP A 170 -2.62 20.06 27.65
N ASP A 171 -3.72 19.31 27.65
CA ASP A 171 -4.41 18.81 28.83
C ASP A 171 -4.52 17.28 28.70
N CYS A 172 -3.73 16.57 29.50
CA CYS A 172 -3.58 15.12 29.41
C CYS A 172 -4.91 14.39 29.63
N ASP A 173 -5.67 14.79 30.65
CA ASP A 173 -6.93 14.14 31.02
C ASP A 173 -7.97 14.31 29.92
N ARG A 174 -8.02 15.52 29.35
CA ARG A 174 -8.90 15.80 28.21
C ARG A 174 -8.53 15.01 26.97
N ASN A 175 -7.24 14.99 26.61
CA ASN A 175 -6.75 14.27 25.43
C ASN A 175 -6.88 12.76 25.58
N LEU A 176 -6.70 12.24 26.80
CA LEU A 176 -6.99 10.85 27.13
C LEU A 176 -8.48 10.53 26.96
N GLY A 177 -9.37 11.44 27.34
CA GLY A 177 -10.81 11.33 27.06
C GLY A 177 -11.11 11.14 25.57
N TYR A 178 -10.50 11.96 24.70
CA TYR A 178 -10.62 11.80 23.25
C TYR A 178 -9.99 10.49 22.74
N ALA A 179 -8.82 10.11 23.27
CA ALA A 179 -8.17 8.86 22.89
C ALA A 179 -9.02 7.62 23.25
N ASN A 180 -9.74 7.66 24.38
CA ASN A 180 -10.72 6.63 24.74
C ASN A 180 -11.90 6.58 23.78
N SER A 181 -12.43 7.75 23.37
CA SER A 181 -13.47 7.81 22.33
C SER A 181 -12.98 7.23 21.01
N PHE A 182 -11.74 7.53 20.60
CA PHE A 182 -11.14 6.95 19.39
C PHE A 182 -11.13 5.42 19.46
N VAL A 183 -10.63 4.83 20.55
CA VAL A 183 -10.58 3.37 20.70
C VAL A 183 -11.99 2.75 20.68
N SER A 184 -12.97 3.40 21.31
CA SER A 184 -14.35 2.93 21.29
C SER A 184 -14.95 2.96 19.88
N GLU A 185 -14.74 4.04 19.12
CA GLU A 185 -15.26 4.14 17.76
C GLU A 185 -14.49 3.23 16.79
N PHE A 186 -13.17 3.08 16.98
CA PHE A 186 -12.33 2.16 16.23
C PHE A 186 -12.77 0.70 16.40
N LYS A 187 -13.15 0.30 17.62
CA LYS A 187 -13.71 -1.03 17.86
C LYS A 187 -14.96 -1.29 17.01
N ASN A 188 -15.86 -0.31 16.93
CA ASN A 188 -17.06 -0.44 16.10
C ASN A 188 -16.72 -0.58 14.62
N LEU A 189 -15.67 0.11 14.13
CA LEU A 189 -15.18 -0.07 12.77
C LEU A 189 -14.58 -1.46 12.55
N ASN A 190 -13.83 -1.97 13.53
CA ASN A 190 -13.22 -3.30 13.44
C ASN A 190 -14.26 -4.44 13.42
N ASP A 191 -15.34 -4.29 14.19
CA ASP A 191 -16.42 -5.28 14.27
C ASP A 191 -17.39 -5.20 13.06
N ASP A 192 -17.26 -4.17 12.23
CA ASP A 192 -18.14 -3.89 11.09
C ASP A 192 -18.12 -5.04 10.06
N PRO A 193 -19.27 -5.45 9.49
CA PRO A 193 -19.31 -6.44 8.41
C PRO A 193 -18.50 -6.06 7.18
N ASN A 194 -18.24 -4.78 6.95
CA ASN A 194 -17.46 -4.32 5.82
C ASN A 194 -15.95 -4.34 6.08
N ASN A 195 -15.51 -4.61 7.31
CA ASN A 195 -14.12 -4.87 7.64
C ASN A 195 -13.70 -6.27 7.13
N ILE A 196 -13.69 -6.39 5.82
CA ILE A 196 -13.29 -7.58 5.07
C ILE A 196 -11.83 -7.42 4.70
N GLU A 197 -11.06 -8.50 4.75
CA GLU A 197 -9.63 -8.44 4.48
C GLU A 197 -9.36 -7.86 3.09
N ASN A 198 -8.41 -6.92 3.01
CA ASN A 198 -8.00 -6.23 1.78
C ASN A 198 -9.07 -5.31 1.15
N SER A 199 -10.24 -5.15 1.78
CA SER A 199 -11.23 -4.19 1.31
C SER A 199 -10.75 -2.75 1.49
N SER A 200 -11.31 -1.82 0.70
CA SER A 200 -11.08 -0.38 0.87
C SER A 200 -11.43 0.09 2.29
N TYR A 201 -12.39 -0.55 2.95
CA TYR A 201 -12.78 -0.28 4.34
C TYR A 201 -11.66 -0.69 5.30
N ASN A 202 -11.13 -1.91 5.14
CA ASN A 202 -10.02 -2.42 5.93
C ASN A 202 -8.73 -1.60 5.72
N LYS A 203 -8.50 -1.08 4.49
CA LYS A 203 -7.40 -0.16 4.18
C LYS A 203 -7.50 1.13 5.00
N LEU A 204 -8.66 1.80 5.01
CA LEU A 204 -8.87 3.02 5.82
C LEU A 204 -8.74 2.74 7.32
N LEU A 205 -9.23 1.59 7.79
CA LEU A 205 -9.11 1.17 9.18
C LEU A 205 -7.65 0.99 9.59
N SER A 206 -6.85 0.36 8.72
CA SER A 206 -5.41 0.16 8.92
C SER A 206 -4.66 1.48 8.97
N THR A 207 -5.01 2.44 8.10
CA THR A 207 -4.44 3.80 8.13
C THR A 207 -4.72 4.50 9.47
N LEU A 208 -5.97 4.50 9.93
CA LEU A 208 -6.31 5.10 11.23
C LEU A 208 -5.60 4.41 12.41
N SER A 209 -5.44 3.08 12.35
CA SER A 209 -4.71 2.31 13.37
C SER A 209 -3.26 2.72 13.47
N ASN A 210 -2.55 2.74 12.33
CA ASN A 210 -1.15 3.11 12.27
C ASN A 210 -0.93 4.53 12.77
N ASP A 211 -1.77 5.46 12.31
CA ASP A 211 -1.63 6.88 12.64
C ASP A 211 -1.96 7.16 14.12
N TYR A 212 -2.88 6.40 14.73
CA TYR A 212 -3.16 6.45 16.16
C TYR A 212 -2.03 5.84 17.00
N ASN A 213 -1.44 4.72 16.58
CA ASN A 213 -0.32 4.12 17.30
C ASN A 213 0.90 5.06 17.31
N ASN A 214 1.15 5.76 16.20
CA ASN A 214 2.15 6.81 16.13
C ASN A 214 1.82 7.96 17.09
N LEU A 215 0.57 8.45 17.08
CA LEU A 215 0.10 9.50 18.00
C LEU A 215 0.26 9.10 19.47
N LYS A 216 -0.08 7.85 19.81
CA LYS A 216 0.04 7.30 21.17
C LYS A 216 1.50 7.37 21.65
N ASN A 217 2.46 7.00 20.82
CA ASN A 217 3.88 7.09 21.16
C ASN A 217 4.30 8.54 21.38
N ILE A 218 3.86 9.45 20.51
CA ILE A 218 4.14 10.90 20.62
C ILE A 218 3.64 11.48 21.95
N PHE A 219 2.44 11.11 22.39
CA PHE A 219 1.88 11.57 23.65
C PHE A 219 2.58 10.95 24.87
N TYR A 220 3.00 9.69 24.77
CA TYR A 220 3.78 9.02 25.80
C TYR A 220 5.15 9.68 26.00
N ASP A 221 5.84 10.01 24.92
CA ASP A 221 7.15 10.67 24.96
C ASP A 221 7.06 12.08 25.54
N LYS A 222 5.97 12.80 25.25
CA LYS A 222 5.73 14.13 25.83
C LYS A 222 5.43 14.08 27.32
N ASN A 223 4.68 13.09 27.77
CA ASN A 223 4.43 12.84 29.19
C ASN A 223 3.98 11.39 29.40
N ALA A 224 4.79 10.65 30.15
CA ALA A 224 4.54 9.25 30.47
C ALA A 224 3.24 9.01 31.28
N SER A 225 2.64 10.04 31.87
CA SER A 225 1.31 9.95 32.50
C SER A 225 0.17 9.90 31.48
N CYS A 226 0.39 10.36 30.24
CA CYS A 226 -0.60 10.34 29.16
C CYS A 226 -0.59 9.02 28.40
N LYS A 227 -0.89 7.94 29.12
CA LYS A 227 -0.95 6.59 28.55
C LYS A 227 -2.24 6.42 27.76
N PHE A 228 -2.19 6.74 26.48
CA PHE A 228 -3.31 6.48 25.58
C PHE A 228 -3.60 4.97 25.52
N PRO A 229 -4.90 4.57 25.47
CA PRO A 229 -5.30 3.17 25.40
C PRO A 229 -4.75 2.49 24.15
N SER A 230 -4.52 1.17 24.23
CA SER A 230 -4.16 0.37 23.05
C SER A 230 -5.40 0.10 22.20
N LEU A 231 -5.19 -0.01 20.89
CA LEU A 231 -6.24 -0.47 19.97
C LEU A 231 -6.46 -1.99 20.10
N PRO A 232 -7.68 -2.48 19.88
CA PRO A 232 -7.92 -3.89 19.67
C PRO A 232 -7.16 -4.36 18.41
N LYS A 233 -6.80 -5.64 18.38
CA LYS A 233 -6.21 -6.25 17.18
C LYS A 233 -7.22 -6.14 16.02
N ILE A 234 -6.74 -5.74 14.84
CA ILE A 234 -7.58 -5.72 13.65
C ILE A 234 -7.85 -7.18 13.25
N GLU A 235 -9.12 -7.55 13.19
CA GLU A 235 -9.57 -8.91 12.87
C GLU A 235 -10.54 -8.82 11.69
N PRO A 236 -10.01 -8.67 10.45
CA PRO A 236 -10.87 -8.57 9.29
C PRO A 236 -11.55 -9.91 9.02
N LYS A 237 -12.75 -9.85 8.44
CA LYS A 237 -13.50 -11.03 8.03
C LYS A 237 -12.88 -11.61 6.76
N GLU A 238 -12.73 -12.93 6.72
CA GLU A 238 -12.28 -13.65 5.53
C GLU A 238 -13.29 -13.47 4.39
N ASN A 239 -12.78 -13.26 3.17
CA ASN A 239 -13.61 -13.17 1.97
C ASN A 239 -14.27 -14.52 1.69
N SER A 240 -15.56 -14.68 2.01
CA SER A 240 -16.32 -15.86 1.57
C SER A 240 -16.81 -15.67 0.13
N VAL A 241 -15.93 -15.89 -0.85
CA VAL A 241 -16.34 -16.11 -2.23
C VAL A 241 -15.98 -17.55 -2.63
N GLY A 242 -17.01 -18.39 -2.68
CA GLY A 242 -17.13 -19.56 -3.56
C GLY A 242 -16.08 -20.66 -3.46
N ASN A 243 -16.39 -21.72 -2.70
CA ASN A 243 -15.86 -23.06 -2.99
C ASN A 243 -16.30 -23.49 -4.41
N SER A 244 -15.39 -23.51 -5.37
CA SER A 244 -15.39 -24.52 -6.45
C SER A 244 -13.95 -24.88 -6.80
N GLY A 245 -13.51 -26.03 -6.31
CA GLY A 245 -12.19 -26.59 -6.63
C GLY A 245 -11.51 -27.26 -5.46
N LYS A 246 -12.10 -28.32 -4.90
CA LYS A 246 -11.29 -29.36 -4.25
C LYS A 246 -10.47 -30.03 -5.36
N GLY A 247 -9.26 -29.54 -5.60
CA GLY A 247 -8.19 -30.24 -6.30
C GLY A 247 -7.21 -30.75 -5.25
N SER A 248 -6.92 -32.05 -5.30
CA SER A 248 -6.06 -32.78 -4.39
C SER A 248 -4.77 -32.04 -4.00
N GLY A 249 -4.43 -32.08 -2.71
CA GLY A 249 -3.05 -31.86 -2.30
C GLY A 249 -2.15 -32.86 -3.02
N GLN A 250 -1.39 -32.38 -4.00
CA GLN A 250 -0.16 -33.00 -4.43
C GLN A 250 0.95 -32.36 -3.60
N ILE A 251 1.56 -33.17 -2.73
CA ILE A 251 2.92 -32.92 -2.28
C ILE A 251 3.77 -33.11 -3.54
N MET A 252 4.00 -32.02 -4.28
CA MET A 252 4.93 -32.02 -5.40
C MET A 252 6.34 -31.97 -4.81
N GLY A 253 7.19 -32.90 -5.25
CA GLY A 253 8.50 -33.20 -4.68
C GLY A 253 9.41 -31.98 -4.55
N GLN A 254 10.36 -32.10 -3.62
CA GLN A 254 11.46 -31.15 -3.45
C GLN A 254 12.08 -30.84 -4.82
N SER A 255 12.02 -29.58 -5.24
CA SER A 255 12.73 -29.12 -6.44
C SER A 255 14.24 -29.16 -6.19
N SER A 256 14.99 -29.69 -7.15
CA SER A 256 16.45 -29.87 -7.15
C SER A 256 17.29 -28.58 -7.20
N TYR A 257 16.67 -27.39 -7.23
CA TYR A 257 17.37 -26.11 -7.37
C TYR A 257 17.10 -25.17 -6.18
N SER A 258 18.07 -24.31 -5.83
CA SER A 258 17.84 -23.21 -4.90
C SER A 258 17.39 -21.94 -5.64
N ILE A 259 16.38 -21.25 -5.10
CA ILE A 259 15.99 -19.93 -5.60
C ILE A 259 17.10 -18.88 -5.36
N GLU A 260 18.02 -19.12 -4.43
CA GLU A 260 19.23 -18.30 -4.28
C GLU A 260 20.07 -18.30 -5.56
N ASP A 261 20.32 -19.46 -6.16
CA ASP A 261 21.10 -19.60 -7.40
C ASP A 261 20.42 -18.89 -8.57
N VAL A 262 19.09 -18.99 -8.63
CA VAL A 262 18.25 -18.27 -9.62
C VAL A 262 18.44 -16.76 -9.48
N CYS A 263 18.35 -16.26 -8.25
CA CYS A 263 18.49 -14.84 -7.94
C CYS A 263 19.91 -14.35 -8.23
N GLU A 264 20.94 -15.13 -7.95
CA GLU A 264 22.33 -14.80 -8.27
C GLU A 264 22.54 -14.69 -9.79
N ALA A 265 22.03 -15.67 -10.55
CA ALA A 265 22.10 -15.68 -12.01
C ALA A 265 21.42 -14.44 -12.63
N ILE A 266 20.21 -14.11 -12.16
CA ILE A 266 19.46 -12.93 -12.60
C ILE A 266 20.24 -11.66 -12.29
N ASN A 267 20.79 -11.52 -11.08
CA ASN A 267 21.57 -10.35 -10.67
C ASN A 267 22.85 -10.18 -11.52
N LYS A 268 23.54 -11.27 -11.86
CA LYS A 268 24.71 -11.26 -12.75
C LYS A 268 24.34 -10.72 -14.14
N ILE A 269 23.26 -11.22 -14.74
CA ILE A 269 22.80 -10.77 -16.06
C ILE A 269 22.26 -9.33 -16.01
N ASP A 270 21.60 -8.92 -14.93
CA ASP A 270 21.10 -7.56 -14.74
C ASP A 270 22.23 -6.53 -14.64
N ALA A 271 23.38 -6.89 -14.05
CA ALA A 271 24.57 -6.04 -14.01
C ALA A 271 25.12 -5.71 -15.41
N PHE A 272 24.95 -6.61 -16.38
CA PHE A 272 25.36 -6.39 -17.77
C PHE A 272 24.32 -5.62 -18.60
N THR A 273 23.08 -5.50 -18.11
CA THR A 273 21.93 -4.93 -18.84
C THR A 273 21.30 -3.70 -18.15
N SER A 274 22.09 -2.93 -17.38
CA SER A 274 21.63 -1.87 -16.47
C SER A 274 21.07 -0.60 -17.15
N VAL A 275 19.90 -0.12 -16.71
CA VAL A 275 19.17 1.05 -17.28
C VAL A 275 19.58 2.38 -16.64
N SER A 276 19.75 3.46 -17.44
CA SER A 276 19.85 4.83 -16.91
C SER A 276 18.50 5.57 -17.05
N VAL A 277 18.03 6.18 -15.95
CA VAL A 277 16.66 6.72 -15.83
C VAL A 277 16.49 8.13 -16.45
N LYS A 278 17.54 8.71 -17.04
CA LYS A 278 17.47 10.11 -17.50
C LYS A 278 16.81 10.30 -18.87
N ASP A 279 16.82 9.29 -19.71
CA ASP A 279 16.12 9.23 -20.99
C ASP A 279 15.76 7.76 -21.21
N THR A 280 14.62 7.46 -21.83
CA THR A 280 14.04 6.12 -22.03
C THR A 280 14.90 5.20 -22.92
N LEU A 281 16.15 4.96 -22.53
CA LEU A 281 17.21 4.27 -23.24
C LEU A 281 17.79 3.19 -22.33
N VAL A 282 17.58 1.92 -22.71
CA VAL A 282 18.25 0.78 -22.08
C VAL A 282 19.71 0.80 -22.53
N LEU A 283 20.63 1.08 -21.59
CA LEU A 283 22.06 0.94 -21.82
C LEU A 283 22.43 -0.51 -21.54
N ILE A 284 23.00 -1.19 -22.53
CA ILE A 284 23.56 -2.53 -22.33
C ILE A 284 25.06 -2.36 -22.47
N ASN A 285 25.78 -2.69 -21.39
CA ASN A 285 27.22 -2.59 -21.40
C ASN A 285 27.75 -3.69 -22.32
N ASN A 286 28.57 -3.30 -23.29
CA ASN A 286 29.11 -4.22 -24.28
C ASN A 286 30.09 -5.17 -23.58
N ASN A 287 29.60 -6.33 -23.13
CA ASN A 287 30.34 -7.34 -22.37
C ASN A 287 30.57 -8.56 -23.25
N ASP A 288 31.78 -9.11 -23.24
CA ASP A 288 32.17 -10.24 -24.08
C ASP A 288 31.33 -11.51 -23.84
N ILE A 289 30.80 -11.70 -22.62
CA ILE A 289 29.86 -12.79 -22.28
C ILE A 289 28.56 -12.66 -23.08
N LEU A 290 28.03 -11.43 -23.19
CA LEU A 290 26.82 -11.18 -23.97
C LEU A 290 27.10 -11.12 -25.46
N LYS A 291 28.36 -11.01 -25.90
CA LYS A 291 28.70 -11.02 -27.33
C LYS A 291 28.64 -12.42 -27.96
N GLU A 292 28.80 -13.47 -27.16
CA GLU A 292 28.85 -14.86 -27.63
C GLU A 292 27.66 -15.23 -28.52
N PHE A 293 26.45 -14.81 -28.15
CA PHE A 293 25.22 -15.09 -28.89
C PHE A 293 24.70 -13.89 -29.69
N CYS A 294 25.53 -12.86 -29.87
CA CYS A 294 25.24 -11.76 -30.78
C CYS A 294 25.46 -12.23 -32.21
N THR A 295 24.39 -12.22 -33.00
CA THR A 295 24.37 -12.77 -34.35
C THR A 295 25.12 -11.84 -35.31
N THR A 296 26.36 -12.12 -35.67
CA THR A 296 26.99 -11.50 -36.84
C THR A 296 26.76 -12.39 -38.07
N ASN A 297 26.42 -11.76 -39.20
CA ASN A 297 26.58 -12.43 -40.48
C ASN A 297 28.06 -12.81 -40.57
N LYS A 298 28.36 -14.12 -40.70
CA LYS A 298 29.73 -14.61 -40.91
C LYS A 298 30.34 -13.89 -42.12
N GLY A 299 31.15 -12.85 -41.87
CA GLY A 299 31.81 -12.08 -42.92
C GLY A 299 32.07 -10.58 -42.64
N GLU A 300 31.48 -9.97 -41.61
CA GLU A 300 31.77 -8.57 -41.24
C GLU A 300 32.58 -8.48 -39.94
N GLU A 301 33.61 -7.63 -39.93
CA GLU A 301 34.65 -7.50 -38.91
C GLU A 301 34.18 -6.91 -37.56
N ASP A 302 32.89 -6.63 -37.37
CA ASP A 302 32.34 -6.09 -36.13
C ASP A 302 31.76 -7.20 -35.23
N GLU A 303 32.59 -7.77 -34.36
CA GLU A 303 32.23 -8.74 -33.31
C GLU A 303 31.36 -8.09 -32.22
N GLY A 304 30.06 -7.97 -32.44
CA GLY A 304 29.14 -7.49 -31.41
C GLY A 304 27.67 -7.47 -31.80
N CYS A 305 26.79 -7.32 -30.81
CA CYS A 305 25.37 -7.12 -31.07
C CYS A 305 25.15 -5.75 -31.72
N VAL A 306 24.57 -5.76 -32.92
CA VAL A 306 24.26 -4.55 -33.70
C VAL A 306 23.01 -3.85 -33.18
N SER A 307 22.13 -4.58 -32.47
CA SER A 307 20.91 -4.02 -31.89
C SER A 307 20.70 -4.43 -30.43
N ILE A 308 20.03 -3.54 -29.69
CA ILE A 308 19.54 -3.80 -28.33
C ILE A 308 18.69 -5.08 -28.26
N THR A 309 17.93 -5.37 -29.32
CA THR A 309 17.13 -6.59 -29.39
C THR A 309 18.00 -7.86 -29.46
N GLN A 310 19.06 -7.84 -30.26
CA GLN A 310 20.04 -8.94 -30.29
C GLN A 310 20.74 -9.08 -28.93
N MET A 311 21.00 -7.98 -28.23
CA MET A 311 21.59 -8.03 -26.89
C MET A 311 20.66 -8.68 -25.86
N ILE A 312 19.36 -8.35 -25.87
CA ILE A 312 18.39 -9.05 -25.01
C ILE A 312 18.33 -10.53 -25.36
N TYR A 313 18.29 -10.86 -26.65
CA TYR A 313 18.28 -12.25 -27.10
C TYR A 313 19.51 -12.99 -26.56
N SER A 314 20.71 -12.43 -26.73
CA SER A 314 21.92 -13.02 -26.18
C SER A 314 21.90 -13.14 -24.65
N ALA A 315 21.39 -12.12 -23.96
CA ALA A 315 21.27 -12.14 -22.51
C ALA A 315 20.28 -13.20 -22.00
N ILE A 316 19.14 -13.43 -22.67
CA ILE A 316 18.24 -14.52 -22.30
C ILE A 316 18.88 -15.89 -22.57
N ILE A 317 19.61 -16.08 -23.67
CA ILE A 317 20.35 -17.33 -23.92
C ILE A 317 21.38 -17.58 -22.81
N THR A 318 22.14 -16.56 -22.45
CA THR A 318 23.15 -16.64 -21.38
C THR A 318 22.52 -17.01 -20.05
N LEU A 319 21.39 -16.38 -19.69
CA LEU A 319 20.63 -16.70 -18.47
C LEU A 319 20.16 -18.15 -18.48
N LEU A 320 19.63 -18.64 -19.60
CA LEU A 320 19.14 -20.01 -19.74
C LEU A 320 20.26 -21.04 -19.67
N LYS A 321 21.43 -20.77 -20.27
CA LYS A 321 22.61 -21.63 -20.12
C LYS A 321 23.08 -21.68 -18.67
N HIS A 322 23.03 -20.56 -17.96
CA HIS A 322 23.35 -20.54 -16.53
C HIS A 322 22.35 -21.36 -15.72
N PHE A 323 21.04 -21.23 -15.98
CA PHE A 323 20.01 -22.05 -15.34
C PHE A 323 20.19 -23.54 -15.62
N LYS A 324 20.62 -23.93 -16.83
CA LYS A 324 20.96 -25.33 -17.13
C LYS A 324 22.10 -25.86 -16.27
N ASN A 325 23.10 -25.03 -15.96
CA ASN A 325 24.26 -25.42 -15.13
C ASN A 325 23.97 -25.38 -13.61
N VAL A 326 22.83 -24.83 -13.19
CA VAL A 326 22.40 -24.72 -11.78
C VAL A 326 21.65 -26.00 -11.33
N VAL A 327 21.21 -26.84 -12.28
CA VAL A 327 20.49 -28.10 -12.00
C VAL A 327 21.49 -29.26 -12.13
N ASP A 328 21.48 -30.22 -11.20
CA ASP A 328 22.34 -31.41 -11.21
C ASP A 328 22.26 -32.18 -12.56
N ASP A 329 23.40 -32.72 -13.01
CA ASP A 329 23.68 -33.32 -14.34
C ASP A 329 22.70 -34.42 -14.82
N ASP A 330 21.79 -34.91 -13.97
CA ASP A 330 20.86 -36.01 -14.27
C ASP A 330 19.45 -35.55 -14.68
N GLU A 331 19.11 -34.27 -14.50
CA GLU A 331 17.89 -33.64 -15.04
C GLU A 331 18.30 -32.61 -16.12
N ASP A 332 17.76 -32.73 -17.34
CA ASP A 332 17.98 -31.73 -18.38
C ASP A 332 17.59 -30.35 -17.79
N GLY A 333 18.53 -29.44 -17.53
CA GLY A 333 18.26 -28.28 -16.64
C GLY A 333 17.17 -27.29 -17.09
N LEU A 334 16.66 -27.42 -18.32
CA LEU A 334 15.45 -26.70 -18.78
C LEU A 334 14.14 -27.45 -18.49
N GLU A 335 14.20 -28.70 -18.01
CA GLU A 335 13.10 -29.53 -17.52
C GLU A 335 12.45 -28.94 -16.26
N ASN A 336 13.12 -28.02 -15.56
CA ASN A 336 12.51 -27.32 -14.45
C ASN A 336 11.51 -26.25 -14.90
N ASP A 337 10.24 -26.57 -14.74
CA ASP A 337 9.09 -25.72 -15.07
C ASP A 337 9.12 -24.34 -14.41
N LYS A 338 9.81 -24.16 -13.27
CA LYS A 338 9.91 -22.84 -12.60
C LYS A 338 11.05 -21.98 -13.15
N LEU A 339 12.20 -22.56 -13.50
CA LEU A 339 13.31 -21.82 -14.12
C LEU A 339 12.88 -21.18 -15.46
N ALA A 340 12.11 -21.92 -16.27
CA ALA A 340 11.50 -21.40 -17.48
C ALA A 340 10.56 -20.22 -17.21
N GLN A 341 9.78 -20.26 -16.12
CA GLN A 341 8.89 -19.16 -15.73
C GLN A 341 9.67 -17.90 -15.35
N TYR A 342 10.71 -18.02 -14.52
CA TYR A 342 11.50 -16.85 -14.11
C TYR A 342 12.28 -16.23 -15.29
N ALA A 343 12.80 -17.06 -16.20
CA ALA A 343 13.46 -16.57 -17.41
C ALA A 343 12.48 -15.76 -18.30
N ILE A 344 11.23 -16.23 -18.42
CA ILE A 344 10.16 -15.52 -19.13
C ILE A 344 9.76 -14.23 -18.43
N LEU A 345 9.65 -14.22 -17.10
CA LEU A 345 9.38 -13.01 -16.32
C LEU A 345 10.48 -11.95 -16.55
N TRP A 346 11.75 -12.37 -16.48
CA TRP A 346 12.90 -11.52 -16.77
C TRP A 346 12.85 -10.94 -18.19
N LEU A 347 12.57 -11.77 -19.19
CA LEU A 347 12.48 -11.33 -20.58
C LEU A 347 11.36 -10.31 -20.79
N ASN A 348 10.17 -10.55 -20.24
CA ASN A 348 9.05 -9.61 -20.33
C ASN A 348 9.41 -8.25 -19.72
N TYR A 349 10.04 -8.25 -18.54
CA TYR A 349 10.48 -7.03 -17.89
C TYR A 349 11.44 -6.20 -18.76
N LYS A 350 12.46 -6.84 -19.34
CA LYS A 350 13.43 -6.15 -20.21
C LYS A 350 12.78 -5.57 -21.45
N LEU A 351 11.78 -6.25 -22.00
CA LEU A 351 11.05 -5.79 -23.18
C LEU A 351 10.07 -4.66 -22.88
N ASP A 352 9.44 -4.64 -21.70
CA ASP A 352 8.57 -3.53 -21.26
C ASP A 352 9.35 -2.23 -21.07
N LEU A 353 10.58 -2.33 -20.55
CA LEU A 353 11.53 -1.21 -20.50
C LEU A 353 11.85 -0.64 -21.91
N MET A 354 11.58 -1.41 -22.98
CA MET A 354 11.70 -0.99 -24.37
C MET A 354 10.36 -0.61 -25.00
N SER A 355 9.49 0.02 -24.22
CA SER A 355 8.16 0.47 -24.63
C SER A 355 8.10 1.16 -26.01
N TYR A 356 9.15 1.87 -26.44
CA TYR A 356 9.27 2.50 -27.77
C TYR A 356 9.24 1.52 -28.96
N LYS A 357 9.49 0.22 -28.74
CA LYS A 357 9.45 -0.83 -29.78
C LYS A 357 8.05 -1.39 -30.03
N ASN A 358 7.03 -0.97 -29.26
CA ASN A 358 5.63 -1.42 -29.33
C ASN A 358 5.49 -2.95 -29.24
N ILE A 359 6.19 -3.57 -28.29
CA ILE A 359 6.11 -5.01 -28.03
C ILE A 359 5.05 -5.20 -26.96
N SER A 360 3.96 -5.89 -27.27
CA SER A 360 2.86 -6.13 -26.32
C SER A 360 2.98 -7.47 -25.58
N ASN A 361 3.67 -8.44 -26.17
CA ASN A 361 3.90 -9.79 -25.61
C ASN A 361 5.10 -10.46 -26.31
N LEU A 362 5.50 -11.64 -25.82
CA LEU A 362 6.63 -12.39 -26.36
C LEU A 362 6.38 -12.91 -27.79
N ASN A 363 5.14 -13.22 -28.16
CA ASN A 363 4.83 -13.64 -29.53
C ASN A 363 5.16 -12.55 -30.56
N VAL A 364 4.84 -11.29 -30.26
CA VAL A 364 5.19 -10.15 -31.10
C VAL A 364 6.71 -9.99 -31.18
N PHE A 365 7.42 -10.15 -30.06
CA PHE A 365 8.87 -10.12 -30.03
C PHE A 365 9.49 -11.22 -30.91
N HIS A 366 9.04 -12.46 -30.72
CA HIS A 366 9.52 -13.63 -31.46
C HIS A 366 9.35 -13.44 -32.97
N ASN A 367 8.14 -13.13 -33.42
CA ASN A 367 7.85 -13.00 -34.85
C ASN A 367 8.60 -11.85 -35.51
N LYS A 368 8.80 -10.75 -34.79
CA LYS A 368 9.40 -9.52 -35.35
C LYS A 368 10.92 -9.54 -35.34
N TYR A 369 11.53 -10.19 -34.35
CA TYR A 369 12.96 -10.05 -34.12
C TYR A 369 13.72 -11.37 -34.01
N ILE A 370 13.06 -12.49 -33.72
CA ILE A 370 13.73 -13.80 -33.52
C ILE A 370 13.50 -14.75 -34.69
N LYS A 371 12.33 -14.73 -35.33
CA LYS A 371 11.98 -15.66 -36.40
C LYS A 371 12.97 -15.64 -37.58
N ASP A 372 13.51 -14.47 -37.92
CA ASP A 372 14.49 -14.34 -39.01
C ASP A 372 15.93 -14.65 -38.57
N ILE A 373 16.18 -14.75 -37.25
CA ILE A 373 17.45 -15.17 -36.66
C ILE A 373 17.70 -16.68 -36.89
N GLU A 374 16.64 -17.47 -37.03
CA GLU A 374 16.66 -18.91 -37.35
C GLU A 374 17.54 -19.25 -38.57
N LYS A 375 17.69 -18.31 -39.52
CA LYS A 375 18.43 -18.51 -40.78
C LYS A 375 19.91 -18.15 -40.71
N THR A 376 20.40 -17.56 -39.61
CA THR A 376 21.72 -16.92 -39.55
C THR A 376 22.59 -17.32 -38.34
N THR A 377 22.14 -18.23 -37.47
CA THR A 377 22.71 -18.41 -36.11
C THR A 377 23.24 -19.78 -35.72
N ASP A 378 23.93 -19.81 -34.57
CA ASP A 378 24.15 -20.98 -33.73
C ASP A 378 22.81 -21.69 -33.43
N ALA A 379 22.63 -22.86 -34.02
CA ALA A 379 21.43 -23.67 -33.89
C ALA A 379 21.16 -24.07 -32.43
N GLU A 380 22.20 -24.20 -31.59
CA GLU A 380 22.06 -24.55 -30.18
C GLU A 380 21.35 -23.44 -29.40
N ALA A 381 21.79 -22.19 -29.56
CA ALA A 381 21.19 -21.03 -28.91
C ALA A 381 19.72 -20.84 -29.32
N TYR A 382 19.43 -20.98 -30.62
CA TYR A 382 18.07 -20.91 -31.13
C TYR A 382 17.17 -22.01 -30.52
N ASN A 383 17.68 -23.25 -30.45
CA ASN A 383 16.95 -24.36 -29.83
C ASN A 383 16.67 -24.11 -28.35
N ILE A 384 17.65 -23.61 -27.58
CA ILE A 384 17.46 -23.26 -26.16
C ILE A 384 16.32 -22.25 -25.99
N TYR A 385 16.27 -21.22 -26.83
CA TYR A 385 15.19 -20.24 -26.80
C TYR A 385 13.84 -20.85 -27.22
N MET A 386 13.81 -21.66 -28.27
CA MET A 386 12.57 -22.29 -28.73
C MET A 386 12.02 -23.28 -27.69
N ASP A 387 12.88 -24.02 -27.00
CA ASP A 387 12.50 -24.90 -25.90
C ASP A 387 11.83 -24.12 -24.77
N LEU A 388 12.38 -22.95 -24.40
CA LEU A 388 11.77 -22.05 -23.41
C LEU A 388 10.34 -21.65 -23.82
N ILE A 389 10.18 -21.19 -25.06
CA ILE A 389 8.90 -20.68 -25.59
C ILE A 389 7.87 -21.81 -25.73
N ASN A 390 8.27 -22.97 -26.22
CA ASN A 390 7.39 -24.13 -26.39
C ASN A 390 6.93 -24.67 -25.03
N LYS A 391 7.83 -24.74 -24.07
CA LYS A 391 7.56 -25.29 -22.74
C LYS A 391 6.57 -24.46 -21.93
N LYS A 392 6.62 -23.13 -22.05
CA LYS A 392 5.71 -22.20 -21.37
C LYS A 392 4.88 -21.40 -22.36
N GLY A 393 4.32 -22.11 -23.35
CA GLY A 393 3.48 -21.53 -24.40
C GLY A 393 2.29 -20.71 -23.88
N ASN A 394 1.77 -21.04 -22.70
CA ASN A 394 0.73 -20.28 -22.01
C ASN A 394 1.17 -18.86 -21.58
N LEU A 395 2.47 -18.61 -21.42
CA LEU A 395 3.02 -17.30 -21.03
C LEU A 395 3.37 -16.40 -22.22
N VAL A 396 3.46 -16.96 -23.43
CA VAL A 396 4.00 -16.27 -24.62
C VAL A 396 3.12 -15.11 -25.10
N ASN A 397 1.81 -15.21 -24.89
CA ASN A 397 0.83 -14.21 -25.31
C ASN A 397 0.41 -13.24 -24.19
N MET A 398 0.99 -13.39 -23.00
CA MET A 398 0.63 -12.58 -21.83
C MET A 398 1.07 -11.13 -22.01
N ASP A 399 0.29 -10.19 -21.48
CA ASP A 399 0.60 -8.77 -21.54
C ASP A 399 1.91 -8.48 -20.81
N ILE A 400 2.85 -7.89 -21.54
CA ILE A 400 4.21 -7.65 -21.10
C ILE A 400 4.27 -6.74 -19.87
N LYS A 401 3.38 -5.75 -19.77
CA LYS A 401 3.34 -4.80 -18.65
C LYS A 401 2.86 -5.48 -17.39
N ILE A 402 1.90 -6.40 -17.50
CA ILE A 402 1.43 -7.20 -16.37
C ILE A 402 2.54 -8.17 -15.95
N MET A 403 3.16 -8.87 -16.90
CA MET A 403 4.30 -9.78 -16.65
C MET A 403 5.48 -9.06 -15.98
N SER A 404 5.78 -7.82 -16.36
CA SER A 404 6.80 -6.99 -15.69
C SER A 404 6.53 -6.80 -14.20
N LYS A 405 5.27 -6.64 -13.78
CA LYS A 405 4.93 -6.50 -12.36
C LYS A 405 5.27 -7.78 -11.58
N PHE A 406 5.03 -8.96 -12.17
CA PHE A 406 5.44 -10.23 -11.57
C PHE A 406 6.96 -10.36 -11.43
N TYR A 407 7.72 -9.86 -12.40
CA TYR A 407 9.18 -9.81 -12.29
C TYR A 407 9.66 -8.84 -11.20
N GLU A 408 9.02 -7.68 -11.02
CA GLU A 408 9.34 -6.79 -9.89
C GLU A 408 9.06 -7.45 -8.54
N LEU A 409 8.00 -8.27 -8.44
CA LEU A 409 7.75 -9.10 -7.25
C LEU A 409 8.87 -10.15 -7.04
N LEU A 410 9.32 -10.81 -8.10
CA LEU A 410 10.46 -11.74 -8.07
C LEU A 410 11.76 -11.03 -7.62
N LYS A 411 12.01 -9.80 -8.06
CA LYS A 411 13.18 -9.01 -7.61
C LYS A 411 13.13 -8.71 -6.12
N ILE A 412 11.96 -8.35 -5.60
CA ILE A 412 11.78 -8.14 -4.16
C ILE A 412 12.06 -9.43 -3.40
N LEU A 413 11.59 -10.58 -3.92
CA LEU A 413 11.88 -11.89 -3.34
C LEU A 413 13.38 -12.18 -3.31
N CYS A 414 14.08 -11.98 -4.44
CA CYS A 414 15.52 -12.16 -4.53
C CYS A 414 16.30 -11.27 -3.58
N LYS A 415 15.86 -10.02 -3.39
CA LYS A 415 16.46 -9.10 -2.41
C LYS A 415 16.33 -9.65 -0.99
N LEU A 416 15.16 -10.20 -0.63
CA LEU A 416 14.96 -10.81 0.69
C LEU A 416 15.83 -12.06 0.89
N TYR A 417 15.98 -12.89 -0.14
CA TYR A 417 16.89 -14.05 -0.11
C TYR A 417 18.36 -13.63 0.03
N ASN A 418 18.80 -12.57 -0.66
CA ASN A 418 20.17 -12.06 -0.56
C ASN A 418 20.49 -11.41 0.80
N GLU A 419 19.49 -10.82 1.45
CA GLU A 419 19.63 -10.24 2.79
C GLU A 419 19.61 -11.32 3.89
N PHE A 420 19.13 -12.52 3.57
CA PHE A 420 19.01 -13.65 4.49
C PHE A 420 20.32 -14.46 4.56
N ASP A 421 20.76 -14.77 5.78
CA ASP A 421 21.95 -15.58 6.05
C ASP A 421 21.52 -16.95 6.60
N ASP A 422 21.74 -18.00 5.81
CA ASP A 422 21.44 -19.39 6.19
C ASP A 422 22.29 -19.86 7.39
N GLU A 423 23.50 -19.31 7.60
CA GLU A 423 24.41 -19.70 8.68
C GLU A 423 24.08 -19.00 10.00
N ASN A 424 23.51 -17.80 9.94
CA ASN A 424 23.09 -17.01 11.10
C ASN A 424 21.74 -16.33 10.82
N PRO A 425 20.61 -17.08 10.90
CA PRO A 425 19.30 -16.59 10.50
C PRO A 425 18.84 -15.43 11.39
N ASP A 426 19.15 -14.20 10.97
CA ASP A 426 18.63 -12.99 11.58
C ASP A 426 17.19 -12.77 11.11
N CYS A 427 16.26 -13.00 12.04
CA CYS A 427 14.84 -12.79 11.80
C CYS A 427 14.47 -11.36 11.42
N THR A 428 15.35 -10.35 11.53
CA THR A 428 15.03 -8.97 11.14
C THR A 428 14.65 -8.84 9.67
N VAL A 429 15.19 -9.67 8.77
CA VAL A 429 14.87 -9.67 7.33
C VAL A 429 13.42 -10.13 7.09
N CYS A 430 12.99 -11.20 7.78
CA CYS A 430 11.67 -11.80 7.58
C CYS A 430 10.59 -11.26 8.55
N SER A 431 10.98 -10.55 9.62
CA SER A 431 10.09 -10.04 10.66
C SER A 431 9.68 -8.58 10.48
N LYS A 432 10.26 -7.85 9.52
CA LYS A 432 9.72 -6.55 9.08
C LYS A 432 8.33 -6.82 8.49
N ASN A 433 7.27 -6.42 9.18
CA ASN A 433 5.92 -6.75 8.76
C ASN A 433 5.06 -5.47 8.62
N PRO A 434 4.44 -5.22 7.44
CA PRO A 434 4.64 -5.96 6.19
C PRO A 434 5.99 -5.62 5.57
N ASN A 435 6.71 -6.63 5.06
CA ASN A 435 7.87 -6.36 4.23
C ASN A 435 7.42 -5.99 2.81
N GLU A 436 8.37 -5.52 2.01
CA GLU A 436 8.15 -5.04 0.65
C GLU A 436 7.44 -6.08 -0.24
N PHE A 437 7.71 -7.39 -0.01
CA PHE A 437 7.07 -8.48 -0.76
C PHE A 437 5.58 -8.59 -0.42
N ASP A 438 5.21 -8.58 0.87
CA ASP A 438 3.80 -8.68 1.30
C ASP A 438 2.94 -7.55 0.70
N ILE A 439 3.48 -6.32 0.63
CA ILE A 439 2.80 -5.14 0.07
C ILE A 439 2.62 -5.30 -1.45
N TYR A 440 3.68 -5.67 -2.17
CA TYR A 440 3.65 -5.78 -3.62
C TYR A 440 2.81 -6.98 -4.07
N PHE A 441 2.91 -8.12 -3.38
CA PHE A 441 2.08 -9.31 -3.58
C PHE A 441 0.59 -8.98 -3.47
N LYS A 442 0.19 -8.27 -2.42
CA LYS A 442 -1.20 -7.84 -2.22
C LYS A 442 -1.67 -6.86 -3.30
N THR A 443 -0.78 -6.05 -3.85
CA THR A 443 -1.08 -5.17 -4.99
C THR A 443 -1.40 -5.98 -6.24
N LEU A 444 -0.61 -7.02 -6.55
CA LEU A 444 -0.86 -7.89 -7.69
C LEU A 444 -2.12 -8.75 -7.51
N ASN A 445 -2.35 -9.28 -6.31
CA ASN A 445 -3.50 -10.14 -6.03
C ASN A 445 -4.85 -9.42 -6.23
N ASN A 446 -4.87 -8.11 -6.00
CA ASN A 446 -6.05 -7.26 -6.14
C ASN A 446 -6.16 -6.58 -7.52
N ASP A 447 -5.17 -6.74 -8.40
CA ASP A 447 -5.23 -6.18 -9.74
C ASP A 447 -6.25 -6.98 -10.57
N SER A 448 -7.37 -6.37 -10.93
CA SER A 448 -8.42 -7.02 -11.72
C SER A 448 -7.95 -7.59 -13.06
N SER A 449 -6.84 -7.08 -13.62
CA SER A 449 -6.22 -7.64 -14.84
C SER A 449 -5.49 -8.97 -14.58
N ILE A 450 -5.19 -9.26 -13.31
CA ILE A 450 -4.55 -10.47 -12.80
C ILE A 450 -5.60 -11.43 -12.22
N THR A 451 -6.50 -10.98 -11.34
CA THR A 451 -7.41 -11.83 -10.54
C THR A 451 -8.41 -12.64 -11.37
N GLY A 452 -8.70 -12.23 -12.62
CA GLY A 452 -9.59 -12.96 -13.54
C GLY A 452 -8.87 -13.90 -14.51
N ASN A 453 -7.55 -14.01 -14.43
CA ASN A 453 -6.74 -14.78 -15.37
C ASN A 453 -5.99 -15.89 -14.64
N GLU A 454 -6.36 -17.14 -14.94
CA GLU A 454 -5.81 -18.34 -14.29
C GLU A 454 -4.28 -18.42 -14.38
N THR A 455 -3.70 -18.06 -15.52
CA THR A 455 -2.25 -18.09 -15.74
C THR A 455 -1.52 -17.04 -14.88
N TYR A 456 -2.08 -15.83 -14.73
CA TYR A 456 -1.51 -14.82 -13.84
C TYR A 456 -1.65 -15.22 -12.36
N SER A 457 -2.77 -15.84 -11.97
CA SER A 457 -2.94 -16.39 -10.63
C SER A 457 -1.91 -17.47 -10.33
N GLN A 458 -1.67 -18.41 -11.26
CA GLN A 458 -0.65 -19.46 -11.09
C GLN A 458 0.78 -18.90 -10.94
N LEU A 459 1.12 -17.83 -11.66
CA LEU A 459 2.40 -17.13 -11.49
C LEU A 459 2.51 -16.48 -10.11
N LEU A 460 1.41 -15.87 -9.64
CA LEU A 460 1.34 -15.26 -8.32
C LEU A 460 1.52 -16.31 -7.21
N ASP A 461 0.83 -17.43 -7.34
CA ASP A 461 0.91 -18.56 -6.41
C ASP A 461 2.31 -19.16 -6.36
N THR A 462 2.98 -19.27 -7.52
CA THR A 462 4.37 -19.73 -7.60
C THR A 462 5.29 -18.85 -6.75
N LEU A 463 5.26 -17.54 -6.97
CA LEU A 463 6.06 -16.58 -6.20
C LEU A 463 5.67 -16.56 -4.71
N SER A 464 4.39 -16.74 -4.40
CA SER A 464 3.88 -16.85 -3.02
C SER A 464 4.46 -18.08 -2.30
N ASN A 465 4.50 -19.22 -2.99
CA ASN A 465 5.03 -20.46 -2.45
C ASN A 465 6.53 -20.35 -2.18
N ASP A 466 7.28 -19.75 -3.10
CA ASP A 466 8.72 -19.54 -2.90
C ASP A 466 9.01 -18.60 -1.74
N TYR A 467 8.22 -17.54 -1.59
CA TYR A 467 8.26 -16.68 -0.41
C TYR A 467 7.82 -17.39 0.88
N GLY A 468 6.86 -18.30 0.80
CA GLY A 468 6.49 -19.19 1.91
C GLY A 468 7.65 -20.10 2.34
N ASN A 469 8.45 -20.58 1.38
CA ASN A 469 9.66 -21.34 1.65
C ASN A 469 10.71 -20.49 2.36
N LEU A 470 10.94 -19.24 1.90
CA LEU A 470 11.79 -18.28 2.61
C LEU A 470 11.31 -18.09 4.05
N LYS A 471 10.02 -17.78 4.25
CA LYS A 471 9.43 -17.63 5.59
C LYS A 471 9.61 -18.87 6.48
N ASN A 472 9.56 -20.06 5.89
CA ASN A 472 9.82 -21.31 6.62
C ASN A 472 11.30 -21.45 7.02
N LYS A 473 12.25 -21.06 6.15
CA LYS A 473 13.68 -20.96 6.51
C LYS A 473 13.88 -19.95 7.65
N CYS A 474 13.13 -18.85 7.65
CA CYS A 474 13.19 -17.82 8.70
C CYS A 474 12.54 -18.19 10.04
N LYS A 475 12.12 -19.44 10.31
CA LYS A 475 11.56 -19.83 11.61
C LYS A 475 12.64 -19.79 12.71
N CYS A 476 12.95 -18.59 13.19
CA CYS A 476 13.71 -18.42 14.42
C CYS A 476 12.92 -19.07 15.54
N SER A 477 13.50 -20.08 16.19
CA SER A 477 13.02 -20.56 17.47
C SER A 477 12.88 -19.37 18.40
N LEU A 478 11.64 -19.03 18.79
CA LEU A 478 11.36 -18.15 19.91
C LEU A 478 12.01 -18.76 21.16
N SER A 479 13.28 -18.47 21.39
CA SER A 479 13.92 -18.69 22.68
C SER A 479 13.32 -17.65 23.62
N LEU A 480 12.18 -18.02 24.22
CA LEU A 480 11.71 -17.41 25.46
C LEU A 480 12.90 -17.34 26.43
N PRO A 481 13.17 -16.20 27.08
CA PRO A 481 14.21 -16.16 28.08
C PRO A 481 13.81 -17.09 29.23
N THR A 482 14.51 -18.23 29.32
CA THR A 482 14.41 -19.14 30.45
C THR A 482 14.79 -18.38 31.71
N ARG A 483 13.85 -18.28 32.66
CA ARG A 483 14.10 -17.73 33.98
C ARG A 483 14.90 -18.73 34.80
N GLU A 484 16.21 -18.65 34.69
CA GLU A 484 17.22 -19.12 35.65
C GLU A 484 18.09 -17.88 35.93
N GLN A 485 18.41 -17.41 37.13
CA GLN A 485 18.41 -17.90 38.50
C GLN A 485 18.13 -16.69 39.42
N MET A 486 17.38 -16.89 40.50
CA MET A 486 17.65 -16.23 41.77
C MET A 486 16.86 -16.96 42.87
N GLN A 487 17.58 -17.77 43.66
CA GLN A 487 17.14 -18.18 45.00
C GLN A 487 16.94 -16.93 45.89
N PRO A 488 16.07 -17.01 46.91
CA PRO A 488 16.53 -17.40 48.23
C PRO A 488 15.62 -18.40 48.99
N THR A 489 16.25 -18.99 50.00
CA THR A 489 15.89 -20.05 50.94
C THR A 489 14.66 -19.76 51.85
N PRO A 490 14.13 -20.78 52.56
CA PRO A 490 12.78 -20.84 53.13
C PRO A 490 12.69 -20.31 54.56
N GLN A 491 11.52 -19.79 54.93
CA GLN A 491 11.07 -19.72 56.31
C GLN A 491 9.55 -19.81 56.37
N GLY A 492 9.05 -20.83 57.05
CA GLY A 492 7.64 -21.17 57.13
C GLY A 492 6.86 -20.31 58.11
N SER A 493 5.54 -20.34 57.95
CA SER A 493 4.59 -20.39 59.07
C SER A 493 3.23 -20.80 58.50
N GLU A 494 2.68 -21.84 59.10
CA GLU A 494 1.33 -22.34 58.89
C GLU A 494 0.30 -21.26 59.26
N ALA A 495 -0.76 -21.14 58.44
CA ALA A 495 -2.09 -20.82 58.92
C ALA A 495 -3.14 -21.34 57.92
N THR A 496 -3.83 -22.35 58.40
CA THR A 496 -5.02 -23.05 57.92
C THR A 496 -6.24 -22.19 57.59
N SER A 497 -7.12 -22.78 56.77
CA SER A 497 -8.57 -22.56 56.62
C SER A 497 -8.95 -21.38 55.72
N SER A 498 -9.82 -21.48 54.72
CA SER A 498 -10.89 -22.42 54.32
C SER A 498 -11.22 -22.06 52.86
N GLY A 499 -11.40 -22.96 51.90
CA GLY A 499 -12.39 -24.02 51.90
C GLY A 499 -13.79 -23.47 51.59
N SER A 500 -14.11 -23.25 50.31
CA SER A 500 -15.46 -23.52 49.77
C SER A 500 -15.45 -23.47 48.24
N SER A 501 -16.25 -24.36 47.67
CA SER A 501 -16.17 -24.93 46.33
C SER A 501 -17.50 -24.77 45.59
N VAL A 502 -17.41 -24.94 44.27
CA VAL A 502 -18.46 -25.42 43.33
C VAL A 502 -19.43 -24.38 42.75
N ALA A 503 -19.13 -24.02 41.50
CA ALA A 503 -19.96 -24.08 40.29
C ALA A 503 -21.50 -23.95 40.37
N SER A 504 -22.05 -23.05 39.53
CA SER A 504 -23.07 -23.43 38.54
C SER A 504 -23.23 -22.35 37.46
N LYS A 505 -23.16 -22.78 36.19
CA LYS A 505 -23.63 -22.05 35.00
C LYS A 505 -25.10 -21.62 35.17
N LEU A 506 -25.46 -20.41 34.71
CA LEU A 506 -26.64 -20.15 33.87
C LEU A 506 -26.74 -18.65 33.51
N ILE A 507 -26.79 -18.38 32.21
CA ILE A 507 -27.11 -17.09 31.59
C ILE A 507 -28.63 -16.86 31.69
N PRO A 508 -29.08 -15.63 31.97
CA PRO A 508 -30.34 -15.14 31.43
C PRO A 508 -30.06 -13.97 30.47
N ALA A 509 -30.20 -14.26 29.17
CA ALA A 509 -30.23 -13.27 28.11
C ALA A 509 -31.59 -12.55 28.18
N LEU A 510 -31.64 -11.31 28.67
CA LEU A 510 -32.84 -10.45 28.51
C LEU A 510 -32.68 -8.95 28.88
N LEU A 511 -31.50 -8.32 28.69
CA LEU A 511 -31.36 -6.86 28.91
C LEU A 511 -30.41 -6.16 27.90
N VAL A 512 -30.63 -6.29 26.58
CA VAL A 512 -29.81 -5.58 25.57
C VAL A 512 -30.60 -4.70 24.58
N PHE A 513 -31.93 -4.74 24.57
CA PHE A 513 -32.71 -3.96 23.60
C PHE A 513 -33.34 -2.70 24.24
N ALA A 514 -32.56 -1.62 24.42
CA ALA A 514 -33.09 -0.25 24.56
C ALA A 514 -32.05 0.89 24.61
N ILE A 515 -30.75 0.60 24.78
CA ILE A 515 -29.76 1.65 25.09
C ILE A 515 -28.95 2.21 23.88
N PRO A 516 -28.84 1.59 22.68
CA PRO A 516 -28.04 2.19 21.61
C PRO A 516 -28.67 3.42 20.93
N PHE A 517 -29.99 3.63 21.03
CA PHE A 517 -30.67 4.63 20.21
C PHE A 517 -30.65 6.06 20.80
N PHE A 518 -30.53 6.22 22.12
CA PHE A 518 -30.52 7.54 22.76
C PHE A 518 -29.12 8.15 22.93
N LEU A 519 -28.06 7.34 22.94
CA LEU A 519 -26.67 7.84 22.98
C LEU A 519 -26.21 8.43 21.64
N GLY A 520 -26.71 7.90 20.51
CA GLY A 520 -26.37 8.42 19.17
C GLY A 520 -26.89 9.84 18.88
N ILE A 521 -28.00 10.26 19.51
CA ILE A 521 -28.59 11.58 19.28
C ILE A 521 -27.97 12.64 20.21
N ALA A 522 -27.67 12.31 21.48
CA ALA A 522 -27.01 13.25 22.38
C ALA A 522 -25.52 13.46 22.04
N TYR A 523 -24.84 12.42 21.53
CA TYR A 523 -23.42 12.50 21.13
C TYR A 523 -23.21 13.33 19.86
N LYS A 524 -24.18 13.33 18.93
CA LYS A 524 -24.16 14.13 17.68
C LYS A 524 -24.16 15.65 17.94
N TYR A 525 -24.68 16.12 19.08
CA TYR A 525 -24.66 17.56 19.44
C TYR A 525 -23.54 17.93 20.43
N SER A 526 -22.98 16.97 21.16
CA SER A 526 -21.92 17.21 22.14
C SER A 526 -20.51 17.18 21.53
N LEU A 527 -20.16 16.21 20.68
CA LEU A 527 -18.81 16.18 20.10
C LEU A 527 -18.61 17.22 18.99
N PHE A 528 -19.65 17.48 18.19
CA PHE A 528 -19.60 18.40 17.05
C PHE A 528 -19.75 19.90 17.42
N GLY A 529 -20.14 20.20 18.66
CA GLY A 529 -20.30 21.58 19.16
C GLY A 529 -19.09 22.13 19.94
N PHE A 530 -18.27 21.28 20.57
CA PHE A 530 -17.26 21.73 21.54
C PHE A 530 -15.97 22.27 20.90
N GLY A 531 -15.57 21.77 19.73
CA GLY A 531 -14.45 22.32 18.97
C GLY A 531 -14.63 23.80 18.60
N LYS A 532 -15.86 24.18 18.20
CA LYS A 532 -16.17 25.56 17.77
C LYS A 532 -16.54 26.50 18.93
N ARG A 533 -16.98 25.99 20.09
CA ARG A 533 -17.32 26.81 21.27
C ARG A 533 -16.08 27.28 22.05
N SER A 534 -15.00 26.49 22.08
CA SER A 534 -13.76 26.84 22.79
C SER A 534 -13.00 28.02 22.13
N GLN A 535 -12.97 28.09 20.79
CA GLN A 535 -12.41 29.24 20.07
C GLN A 535 -13.19 30.55 20.31
N LYS A 536 -14.52 30.48 20.52
CA LYS A 536 -15.34 31.64 20.89
C LYS A 536 -14.94 32.23 22.24
N GLN A 537 -14.49 31.42 23.22
CA GLN A 537 -13.97 31.94 24.50
C GLN A 537 -12.54 32.47 24.39
N TYR A 538 -11.70 31.85 23.56
CA TYR A 538 -10.31 32.30 23.33
C TYR A 538 -10.24 33.65 22.59
N LEU A 539 -11.12 33.89 21.61
CA LEU A 539 -11.21 35.17 20.89
C LEU A 539 -11.85 36.28 21.73
N LYS A 540 -12.84 35.96 22.59
CA LYS A 540 -13.47 36.95 23.49
C LYS A 540 -12.52 37.44 24.59
N LYS A 541 -11.54 36.62 25.00
CA LYS A 541 -10.49 37.00 25.97
C LYS A 541 -9.39 37.89 25.37
N ARG A 542 -9.24 37.94 24.04
CA ARG A 542 -8.28 38.82 23.34
C ARG A 542 -8.87 40.14 22.82
N LEU A 543 -10.19 40.30 22.85
CA LEU A 543 -10.88 41.57 22.53
C LEU A 543 -11.25 42.39 23.78
N LYS A 544 -10.84 41.94 24.97
CA LYS A 544 -11.03 42.65 26.26
C LYS A 544 -9.70 42.97 26.97
N LYS A 545 -8.59 43.04 26.23
CA LYS A 545 -7.31 43.51 26.73
C LYS A 545 -6.76 44.60 25.83
#